data_AF-A0A5R9KR70-F1
#
_entry.id   AF-A0A5R9KR70-F1
#
_cell.length_a   1.000
_cell.length_b   1.000
_cell.length_c   1.000
_cell.angle_alpha   90.00
_cell.angle_beta   90.00
_cell.angle_gamma   90.00
#
_symmetry.space_group_name_H-M   'P 1'
#
loop_
_entity.id
_entity.type
_entity.pdbx_description
1 polymer ?
#
loop_
_entity_poly.entity_id
_entity_poly.type
_entity_poly.pdbx_seq_one_letter_code
_entity_poly.pdbx_strand_id
1 'polypeptide(L)'
;MGNQVAFYQILFQNETLFQVEERVLSEVKREVEAKVQPVQTPVTPAALPKTPAITPPVAAAPQPAKPVAQEYFPALKHQILILIDEPKNKEMPDSEALLLDNILKAVGHSTSHADILNFSFLPGQNARSVLSEKKTNFFITFGVPLIKLNLDLLLAPYTPKSIEGIWFLLADPLAVIEADRDLKKKLWQALKKMFEMS
;
A
#
# COMPACT_ATOMS: atom_id res chain seq x y z
N MET A 1 -33.16 21.90 -6.20
CA MET A 1 -31.77 22.18 -6.62
C MET A 1 -31.26 23.36 -5.82
N GLY A 2 -30.11 23.23 -5.15
CA GLY A 2 -29.44 24.37 -4.51
C GLY A 2 -29.03 24.11 -3.06
N ASN A 3 -27.96 23.33 -2.84
CA ASN A 3 -27.08 23.54 -1.69
C ASN A 3 -25.73 22.78 -1.72
N GLN A 4 -25.34 22.15 -2.83
CA GLN A 4 -24.02 21.52 -2.90
C GLN A 4 -22.87 22.54 -2.97
N VAL A 5 -23.11 23.69 -3.62
CA VAL A 5 -22.09 24.72 -3.82
C VAL A 5 -21.61 25.35 -2.50
N ALA A 6 -22.50 25.48 -1.51
CA ALA A 6 -22.17 26.08 -0.22
C ALA A 6 -21.23 25.21 0.64
N PHE A 7 -21.24 23.89 0.45
CA PHE A 7 -20.36 22.99 1.21
C PHE A 7 -18.90 23.08 0.73
N TYR A 8 -18.67 23.21 -0.58
CA TYR A 8 -17.33 23.33 -1.13
C TYR A 8 -16.62 24.64 -0.74
N GLN A 9 -17.36 25.69 -0.43
CA GLN A 9 -16.76 26.96 0.00
C GLN A 9 -16.12 26.91 1.40
N ILE A 10 -16.59 26.05 2.30
CA ILE A 10 -16.07 26.01 3.68
C ILE A 10 -14.71 25.30 3.73
N LEU A 11 -14.49 24.29 2.89
CA LEU A 11 -13.30 23.44 2.96
C LEU A 11 -12.14 23.93 2.09
N PHE A 12 -12.41 24.71 1.03
CA PHE A 12 -11.43 25.02 -0.02
C PHE A 12 -11.19 26.52 -0.23
N GLN A 13 -11.23 27.34 0.85
CA GLN A 13 -11.20 28.81 0.76
C GLN A 13 -10.04 29.42 -0.06
N ASN A 14 -8.95 28.68 -0.32
CA ASN A 14 -7.80 29.14 -1.10
C ASN A 14 -7.44 28.26 -2.31
N GLU A 15 -8.31 27.33 -2.73
CA GLU A 15 -8.01 26.44 -3.86
C GLU A 15 -8.90 26.74 -5.08
N THR A 16 -8.30 26.63 -6.28
CA THR A 16 -9.03 26.75 -7.54
C THR A 16 -9.72 25.42 -7.84
N LEU A 17 -11.04 25.38 -7.68
CA LEU A 17 -11.84 24.20 -8.01
C LEU A 17 -12.13 24.15 -9.50
N PHE A 18 -11.75 23.05 -10.15
CA PHE A 18 -12.12 22.76 -11.54
C PHE A 18 -13.27 21.77 -11.58
N GLN A 19 -14.41 22.20 -12.14
CA GLN A 19 -15.54 21.31 -12.40
C GLN A 19 -15.27 20.58 -13.73
N VAL A 20 -14.96 19.29 -13.66
CA VAL A 20 -14.88 18.44 -14.85
C VAL A 20 -16.31 18.04 -15.22
N GLU A 21 -16.83 18.66 -16.28
CA GLU A 21 -18.14 18.32 -16.84
C GLU A 21 -18.03 16.97 -17.56
N GLU A 22 -18.47 15.92 -16.88
CA GLU A 22 -18.56 14.58 -17.44
C GLU A 22 -19.59 14.62 -18.58
N ARG A 23 -19.12 14.75 -19.82
CA ARG A 23 -19.95 14.56 -21.00
C ARG A 23 -20.32 13.09 -21.07
N VAL A 24 -21.45 12.76 -20.46
CA VAL A 24 -22.13 11.49 -20.66
C VAL A 24 -22.56 11.42 -22.13
N LEU A 25 -21.85 10.58 -22.90
CA LEU A 25 -22.24 10.18 -24.24
C LEU A 25 -23.65 9.59 -24.17
N SER A 26 -24.57 10.26 -24.86
CA SER A 26 -25.96 9.86 -24.97
C SER A 26 -26.09 8.76 -26.03
N GLU A 27 -26.39 7.53 -25.60
CA GLU A 27 -26.95 6.49 -26.47
C GLU A 27 -28.30 6.00 -25.91
N VAL A 28 -29.36 6.64 -26.42
CA VAL A 28 -30.57 6.07 -27.02
C VAL A 28 -31.21 4.81 -26.37
N LYS A 29 -32.33 5.06 -25.69
CA LYS A 29 -33.66 4.43 -25.85
C LYS A 29 -33.79 2.91 -25.64
N ARG A 30 -34.35 2.52 -24.49
CA ARG A 30 -35.45 1.53 -24.46
C ARG A 30 -36.41 1.76 -23.31
N GLU A 31 -37.61 2.16 -23.73
CA GLU A 31 -38.87 2.24 -23.02
C GLU A 31 -39.38 0.83 -22.72
N VAL A 32 -39.69 0.53 -21.45
CA VAL A 32 -40.87 -0.27 -21.08
C VAL A 32 -41.46 0.27 -19.77
N GLU A 33 -42.59 0.93 -19.96
CA GLU A 33 -43.69 1.24 -19.07
C GLU A 33 -44.12 0.09 -18.13
N ALA A 34 -44.26 0.37 -16.83
CA ALA A 34 -45.23 -0.29 -15.95
C ALA A 34 -45.54 0.57 -14.71
N LYS A 35 -46.52 1.44 -14.92
CA LYS A 35 -47.31 2.27 -14.01
C LYS A 35 -47.99 1.48 -12.89
N VAL A 36 -47.78 1.82 -11.60
CA VAL A 36 -48.87 1.92 -10.60
C VAL A 36 -48.49 2.82 -9.39
N GLN A 37 -49.24 3.90 -9.22
CA GLN A 37 -49.60 4.62 -7.97
C GLN A 37 -51.15 4.67 -7.94
N PRO A 38 -51.86 5.04 -6.85
CA PRO A 38 -51.47 5.64 -5.55
C PRO A 38 -52.08 4.84 -4.36
N VAL A 39 -52.03 5.26 -3.07
CA VAL A 39 -53.11 5.93 -2.30
C VAL A 39 -52.54 6.42 -0.94
N GLN A 40 -53.14 7.51 -0.46
CA GLN A 40 -52.74 8.44 0.59
C GLN A 40 -53.02 7.99 2.04
N THR A 41 -52.24 8.56 2.97
CA THR A 41 -52.40 8.92 4.42
C THR A 41 -53.81 8.86 5.05
N PRO A 42 -54.00 8.73 6.41
CA PRO A 42 -53.40 9.66 7.40
C PRO A 42 -53.25 9.23 8.91
N VAL A 43 -52.70 10.17 9.71
CA VAL A 43 -52.82 10.47 11.17
C VAL A 43 -52.11 9.63 12.29
N THR A 44 -50.98 10.15 12.81
CA THR A 44 -50.70 10.79 14.14
C THR A 44 -51.56 10.42 15.38
N PRO A 45 -51.17 10.64 16.68
CA PRO A 45 -49.90 10.65 17.48
C PRO A 45 -49.96 9.85 18.82
N ALA A 46 -48.82 9.47 19.44
CA ALA A 46 -48.65 9.33 20.91
C ALA A 46 -47.16 9.04 21.23
N ALA A 47 -46.38 9.97 21.79
CA ALA A 47 -46.28 10.36 23.20
C ALA A 47 -45.31 9.49 24.05
N LEU A 48 -44.13 10.11 24.26
CA LEU A 48 -43.20 10.10 25.41
C LEU A 48 -42.26 8.90 25.71
N PRO A 49 -41.00 9.22 26.08
CA PRO A 49 -39.92 8.27 26.30
C PRO A 49 -40.01 7.65 27.71
N LYS A 50 -39.76 6.35 27.81
CA LYS A 50 -39.46 5.70 29.08
C LYS A 50 -37.99 5.33 29.07
N THR A 51 -37.20 6.09 29.83
CA THR A 51 -35.90 5.69 30.35
C THR A 51 -36.09 4.48 31.27
N PRO A 52 -35.36 3.37 31.09
CA PRO A 52 -35.14 2.43 32.16
C PRO A 52 -33.75 2.66 32.77
N ALA A 53 -33.79 2.73 34.09
CA ALA A 53 -32.67 2.91 34.99
C ALA A 53 -31.50 1.96 34.74
N ILE A 54 -30.33 2.52 35.03
CA ILE A 54 -29.04 1.89 35.26
C ILE A 54 -29.20 0.72 36.24
N THR A 55 -28.79 -0.48 35.82
CA THR A 55 -28.28 -1.52 36.72
C THR A 55 -26.94 -2.01 36.18
N PRO A 56 -25.84 -1.94 36.96
CA PRO A 56 -24.58 -2.56 36.57
C PRO A 56 -24.58 -4.04 37.01
N PRO A 57 -24.38 -5.01 36.11
CA PRO A 57 -23.91 -6.31 36.50
C PRO A 57 -22.39 -6.37 36.30
N VAL A 58 -21.71 -6.30 37.44
CA VAL A 58 -20.55 -7.14 37.82
C VAL A 58 -19.45 -7.35 36.76
N ALA A 59 -18.30 -6.78 37.11
CA ALA A 59 -16.98 -7.02 36.53
C ALA A 59 -16.74 -8.49 36.15
N ALA A 60 -16.72 -8.77 34.84
CA ALA A 60 -15.91 -9.84 34.29
C ALA A 60 -14.47 -9.34 34.25
N ALA A 61 -13.60 -9.95 35.06
CA ALA A 61 -12.18 -9.69 35.07
C ALA A 61 -11.60 -9.78 33.63
N PRO A 62 -10.64 -8.91 33.27
CA PRO A 62 -10.01 -8.97 31.97
C PRO A 62 -9.31 -10.31 31.82
N GLN A 63 -9.79 -11.15 30.90
CA GLN A 63 -8.95 -12.22 30.37
C GLN A 63 -7.69 -11.54 29.81
N PRO A 64 -6.48 -11.98 30.18
CA PRO A 64 -5.27 -11.49 29.53
C PRO A 64 -5.42 -11.79 28.05
N ALA A 65 -5.56 -10.72 27.26
CA ALA A 65 -5.47 -10.81 25.82
C ALA A 65 -4.17 -11.55 25.53
N LYS A 66 -4.28 -12.73 24.88
CA LYS A 66 -3.12 -13.42 24.33
C LYS A 66 -2.32 -12.35 23.58
N PRO A 67 -1.00 -12.25 23.77
CA PRO A 67 -0.22 -11.30 22.99
C PRO A 67 -0.54 -11.62 21.55
N VAL A 68 -1.18 -10.67 20.86
CA VAL A 68 -1.33 -10.71 19.41
C VAL A 68 0.10 -10.93 18.96
N ALA A 69 0.38 -12.11 18.42
CA ALA A 69 1.66 -12.38 17.81
C ALA A 69 1.79 -11.26 16.79
N GLN A 70 2.59 -10.25 17.13
CA GLN A 70 3.02 -9.27 16.15
C GLN A 70 3.65 -10.15 15.10
N GLU A 71 2.98 -10.30 13.98
CA GLU A 71 3.53 -11.14 12.94
C GLU A 71 4.86 -10.49 12.56
N TYR A 72 5.94 -11.18 12.89
CA TYR A 72 7.27 -10.61 12.81
C TYR A 72 7.78 -10.84 11.40
N PHE A 73 8.30 -9.77 10.83
CA PHE A 73 9.09 -9.84 9.60
C PHE A 73 10.23 -10.85 9.82
N PRO A 74 10.51 -11.75 8.86
CA PRO A 74 11.45 -12.85 9.05
C PRO A 74 12.86 -12.33 9.35
N ALA A 75 13.62 -13.10 10.13
CA ALA A 75 14.98 -12.74 10.51
C ALA A 75 15.90 -12.72 9.27
N LEU A 76 16.47 -11.55 8.98
CA LEU A 76 17.42 -11.37 7.88
C LEU A 76 18.79 -11.93 8.25
N LYS A 77 19.46 -12.48 7.24
CA LYS A 77 20.80 -13.05 7.35
C LYS A 77 21.83 -12.25 6.57
N HIS A 78 21.39 -11.46 5.60
CA HIS A 78 22.24 -10.80 4.63
C HIS A 78 22.15 -9.28 4.66
N GLN A 79 23.17 -8.66 4.05
CA GLN A 79 23.32 -7.21 3.97
C GLN A 79 22.38 -6.55 2.95
N ILE A 80 21.85 -7.33 1.99
CA ILE A 80 20.94 -6.87 0.96
C ILE A 80 19.57 -7.48 1.22
N LEU A 81 18.55 -6.66 1.37
CA LEU A 81 17.15 -7.07 1.45
C LEU A 81 16.41 -6.59 0.20
N ILE A 82 15.71 -7.52 -0.43
CA ILE A 82 14.89 -7.30 -1.60
C ILE A 82 13.45 -7.67 -1.26
N LEU A 83 12.56 -6.70 -1.37
CA LEU A 83 11.13 -6.90 -1.24
C LEU A 83 10.47 -6.88 -2.61
N ILE A 84 9.67 -7.90 -2.89
CA ILE A 84 8.85 -8.02 -4.09
C ILE A 84 7.38 -8.01 -3.71
N ASP A 85 6.52 -7.57 -4.63
CA ASP A 85 5.06 -7.65 -4.47
C ASP A 85 4.47 -8.63 -5.47
N GLU A 86 4.40 -9.90 -5.09
CA GLU A 86 3.83 -10.94 -5.95
C GLU A 86 2.61 -11.58 -5.25
N PRO A 87 1.37 -11.14 -5.55
CA PRO A 87 0.18 -11.68 -4.90
C PRO A 87 -0.19 -13.09 -5.38
N LYS A 88 0.35 -13.52 -6.53
CA LYS A 88 -0.04 -14.79 -7.17
C LYS A 88 0.69 -16.00 -6.60
N ASN A 89 1.96 -15.84 -6.28
CA ASN A 89 2.83 -16.93 -5.85
C ASN A 89 3.59 -16.52 -4.59
N LYS A 90 3.77 -17.45 -3.64
CA LYS A 90 4.58 -17.20 -2.44
C LYS A 90 6.04 -16.90 -2.80
N GLU A 91 6.52 -17.55 -3.85
CA GLU A 91 7.87 -17.39 -4.40
C GLU A 91 7.82 -16.60 -5.70
N MET A 92 8.91 -15.91 -6.01
CA MET A 92 9.03 -15.16 -7.26
C MET A 92 9.05 -16.11 -8.46
N PRO A 93 8.47 -15.74 -9.61
CA PRO A 93 8.54 -16.54 -10.82
C PRO A 93 9.99 -16.60 -11.37
N ASP A 94 10.34 -17.71 -12.03
CA ASP A 94 11.70 -17.97 -12.52
C ASP A 94 12.22 -16.87 -13.47
N SER A 95 11.37 -16.33 -14.34
CA SER A 95 11.73 -15.25 -15.26
C SER A 95 12.22 -13.99 -14.52
N GLU A 96 11.54 -13.62 -13.44
CA GLU A 96 11.92 -12.48 -12.61
C GLU A 96 13.15 -12.77 -11.77
N ALA A 97 13.30 -14.01 -11.27
CA ALA A 97 14.49 -14.44 -10.56
C ALA A 97 15.74 -14.32 -11.45
N LEU A 98 15.64 -14.78 -12.71
CA LEU A 98 16.70 -14.64 -13.70
C LEU A 98 16.99 -13.18 -14.04
N LEU A 99 15.97 -12.33 -14.14
CA LEU A 99 16.15 -10.90 -14.37
C LEU A 99 16.94 -10.26 -13.22
N LEU A 100 16.51 -10.50 -11.99
CA LEU A 100 17.14 -9.97 -10.79
C LEU A 100 18.60 -10.45 -10.67
N ASP A 101 18.83 -11.75 -10.91
CA ASP A 101 20.15 -12.36 -10.88
C ASP A 101 21.09 -11.75 -11.94
N ASN A 102 20.61 -11.54 -13.16
CA ASN A 102 21.39 -10.88 -14.22
C ASN A 102 21.74 -9.43 -13.85
N ILE A 103 20.80 -8.69 -13.26
CA ILE A 103 21.02 -7.29 -12.86
C ILE A 103 22.00 -7.21 -11.69
N LEU A 104 21.85 -8.07 -10.68
CA LEU A 104 22.76 -8.15 -9.54
C LEU A 104 24.17 -8.54 -9.98
N LYS A 105 24.31 -9.56 -10.85
CA LYS A 105 25.59 -9.95 -11.44
C LYS A 105 26.25 -8.79 -12.19
N ALA A 106 25.46 -8.00 -12.94
CA ALA A 106 25.96 -6.86 -13.68
C ALA A 106 26.43 -5.68 -12.79
N VAL A 107 26.01 -5.64 -11.51
CA VAL A 107 26.52 -4.68 -10.52
C VAL A 107 27.55 -5.29 -9.57
N GLY A 108 27.98 -6.54 -9.79
CA GLY A 108 29.02 -7.21 -9.00
C GLY A 108 28.51 -7.87 -7.71
N HIS A 109 27.20 -8.02 -7.55
CA HIS A 109 26.58 -8.71 -6.41
C HIS A 109 25.91 -10.02 -6.84
N SER A 110 25.64 -10.90 -5.87
CA SER A 110 24.96 -12.18 -6.11
C SER A 110 23.70 -12.28 -5.27
N THR A 111 22.70 -12.95 -5.81
CA THR A 111 21.46 -13.33 -5.12
C THR A 111 21.71 -14.14 -3.84
N SER A 112 22.84 -14.85 -3.75
CA SER A 112 23.25 -15.59 -2.54
C SER A 112 23.51 -14.71 -1.32
N HIS A 113 23.81 -13.42 -1.51
CA HIS A 113 24.00 -12.44 -0.44
C HIS A 113 22.80 -11.49 -0.31
N ALA A 114 21.65 -11.87 -0.87
CA ALA A 114 20.43 -11.10 -0.80
C ALA A 114 19.31 -11.95 -0.19
N ASP A 115 18.62 -11.38 0.80
CA ASP A 115 17.38 -11.94 1.30
C ASP A 115 16.24 -11.41 0.42
N ILE A 116 15.55 -12.30 -0.29
CA ILE A 116 14.40 -11.95 -1.13
C ILE A 116 13.13 -12.35 -0.38
N LEU A 117 12.22 -11.42 -0.16
CA LEU A 117 10.96 -11.66 0.53
C LEU A 117 9.78 -11.09 -0.25
N ASN A 118 8.68 -11.82 -0.22
CA ASN A 118 7.44 -11.41 -0.89
C ASN A 118 6.49 -10.72 0.09
N PHE A 119 6.28 -9.43 -0.09
CA PHE A 119 5.43 -8.59 0.73
C PHE A 119 3.98 -9.08 0.82
N SER A 120 3.42 -9.60 -0.28
CA SER A 120 2.03 -10.09 -0.32
C SER A 120 1.77 -11.28 0.62
N PHE A 121 2.82 -12.03 0.98
CA PHE A 121 2.73 -13.20 1.87
C PHE A 121 3.43 -12.97 3.22
N LEU A 122 3.93 -11.76 3.49
CA LEU A 122 4.60 -11.47 4.75
C LEU A 122 3.55 -11.23 5.86
N PRO A 123 3.60 -12.03 6.93
CA PRO A 123 2.76 -11.81 8.09
C PRO A 123 3.43 -10.64 8.85
N GLY A 124 2.82 -9.46 8.81
CA GLY A 124 3.30 -8.25 9.47
C GLY A 124 4.11 -7.28 8.61
N GLN A 125 3.56 -6.09 8.42
CA GLN A 125 4.12 -5.04 7.54
C GLN A 125 5.13 -4.13 8.26
N ASN A 126 5.86 -4.61 9.28
CA ASN A 126 6.76 -3.77 10.07
C ASN A 126 8.23 -4.07 9.76
N ALA A 127 8.73 -3.49 8.67
CA ALA A 127 10.14 -3.62 8.30
C ALA A 127 11.07 -2.82 9.24
N ARG A 128 10.53 -1.87 10.02
CA ARG A 128 11.32 -1.01 10.92
C ARG A 128 12.07 -1.82 11.96
N SER A 129 11.47 -2.83 12.56
CA SER A 129 12.11 -3.66 13.59
C SER A 129 13.34 -4.40 13.04
N VAL A 130 13.25 -4.87 11.81
CA VAL A 130 14.30 -5.66 11.17
C VAL A 130 15.40 -4.76 10.61
N LEU A 131 15.05 -3.59 10.07
CA LEU A 131 16.04 -2.57 9.70
C LEU A 131 16.77 -2.01 10.93
N SER A 132 16.11 -1.97 12.08
CA SER A 132 16.70 -1.53 13.35
C SER A 132 17.74 -2.52 13.90
N GLU A 133 17.68 -3.80 13.52
CA GLU A 133 18.72 -4.78 13.87
C GLU A 133 20.06 -4.53 13.13
N LYS A 134 20.12 -3.56 12.20
CA LYS A 134 21.33 -3.15 11.45
C LYS A 134 22.07 -4.29 10.73
N LYS A 135 21.37 -5.40 10.45
CA LYS A 135 21.93 -6.52 9.67
C LYS A 135 21.94 -6.25 8.16
N THR A 136 21.22 -5.23 7.73
CA THR A 136 20.98 -4.91 6.32
C THR A 136 21.41 -3.48 6.01
N ASN A 137 22.26 -3.34 5.00
CA ASN A 137 22.80 -2.06 4.53
C ASN A 137 22.12 -1.60 3.22
N PHE A 138 21.50 -2.52 2.48
CA PHE A 138 20.81 -2.22 1.23
C PHE A 138 19.39 -2.75 1.28
N PHE A 139 18.43 -1.89 0.98
CA PHE A 139 17.01 -2.18 1.02
C PHE A 139 16.36 -1.77 -0.31
N ILE A 140 15.92 -2.76 -1.07
CA ILE A 140 15.36 -2.55 -2.40
C ILE A 140 13.92 -3.06 -2.38
N THR A 141 13.00 -2.23 -2.86
CA THR A 141 11.57 -2.54 -2.92
C THR A 141 11.09 -2.48 -4.37
N PHE A 142 10.40 -3.52 -4.82
CA PHE A 142 9.81 -3.62 -6.14
C PHE A 142 8.29 -3.55 -6.02
N GLY A 143 7.70 -2.43 -6.41
CA GLY A 143 6.24 -2.22 -6.38
C GLY A 143 5.63 -1.97 -5.00
N VAL A 144 6.41 -2.06 -3.92
CA VAL A 144 5.93 -1.85 -2.54
C VAL A 144 6.32 -0.45 -2.04
N PRO A 145 5.37 0.48 -1.83
CA PRO A 145 5.67 1.75 -1.19
C PRO A 145 6.14 1.53 0.25
N LEU A 146 7.21 2.20 0.65
CA LEU A 146 7.79 2.10 2.00
C LEU A 146 6.80 2.50 3.10
N ILE A 147 5.85 3.37 2.79
CA ILE A 147 4.77 3.78 3.68
C ILE A 147 3.95 2.56 4.15
N LYS A 148 3.76 1.55 3.29
CA LYS A 148 3.09 0.30 3.67
C LYS A 148 3.88 -0.51 4.69
N LEU A 149 5.21 -0.34 4.70
CA LEU A 149 6.12 -1.05 5.59
C LEU A 149 6.32 -0.35 6.95
N ASN A 150 5.45 0.63 7.27
CA ASN A 150 5.59 1.52 8.42
C ASN A 150 6.92 2.29 8.44
N LEU A 151 7.47 2.55 7.26
CA LEU A 151 8.60 3.43 7.06
C LEU A 151 8.03 4.77 6.56
N ASP A 152 8.05 5.78 7.43
CA ASP A 152 7.66 7.16 7.09
C ASP A 152 8.77 7.80 6.24
N LEU A 153 8.85 7.32 5.00
CA LEU A 153 9.88 7.75 4.07
C LEU A 153 9.32 7.91 2.67
N LEU A 154 9.47 9.12 2.14
CA LEU A 154 9.18 9.44 0.75
C LEU A 154 10.45 9.27 -0.09
N LEU A 155 10.41 8.29 -0.98
CA LEU A 155 11.47 8.01 -1.96
C LEU A 155 10.94 8.22 -3.38
N ALA A 156 11.75 8.86 -4.21
CA ALA A 156 11.50 8.88 -5.64
C ALA A 156 11.88 7.52 -6.26
N PRO A 157 11.09 7.00 -7.22
CA PRO A 157 11.44 5.78 -7.94
C PRO A 157 12.82 5.89 -8.59
N TYR A 158 13.55 4.77 -8.63
CA TYR A 158 14.89 4.63 -9.22
C TYR A 158 15.95 5.60 -8.67
N THR A 159 15.71 6.19 -7.51
CA THR A 159 16.63 7.14 -6.88
C THR A 159 17.16 6.54 -5.58
N PRO A 160 18.45 6.15 -5.52
CA PRO A 160 19.03 5.61 -4.29
C PRO A 160 19.14 6.70 -3.23
N LYS A 161 18.75 6.39 -1.99
CA LYS A 161 18.84 7.33 -0.86
C LYS A 161 19.37 6.62 0.38
N SER A 162 20.43 7.15 0.99
CA SER A 162 20.97 6.61 2.24
C SER A 162 20.32 7.29 3.44
N ILE A 163 19.82 6.49 4.38
CA ILE A 163 19.16 6.95 5.61
C ILE A 163 19.55 6.03 6.75
N GLU A 164 20.03 6.60 7.85
CA GLU A 164 20.50 5.85 9.03
C GLU A 164 21.56 4.77 8.69
N GLY A 165 22.35 4.97 7.63
CA GLY A 165 23.36 4.02 7.17
C GLY A 165 22.81 2.88 6.30
N ILE A 166 21.53 2.94 5.90
CA ILE A 166 20.89 1.97 5.01
C ILE A 166 20.54 2.67 3.70
N TRP A 167 20.92 2.08 2.58
CA TRP A 167 20.56 2.52 1.24
C TRP A 167 19.18 2.00 0.86
N PHE A 168 18.26 2.89 0.53
CA PHE A 168 16.92 2.57 0.09
C PHE A 168 16.74 2.81 -1.41
N LEU A 169 16.07 1.87 -2.09
CA LEU A 169 15.65 1.99 -3.47
C LEU A 169 14.18 1.57 -3.61
N LEU A 170 13.40 2.42 -4.27
CA LEU A 170 12.07 2.08 -4.75
C LEU A 170 12.13 1.88 -6.26
N ALA A 171 11.62 0.76 -6.75
CA ALA A 171 11.53 0.42 -8.16
C ALA A 171 10.12 -0.08 -8.49
N ASP A 172 9.77 -0.09 -9.78
CA ASP A 172 8.53 -0.69 -10.26
C ASP A 172 8.50 -2.21 -10.00
N PRO A 173 7.33 -2.87 -10.09
CA PRO A 173 7.24 -4.33 -10.00
C PRO A 173 8.12 -5.03 -11.04
N LEU A 174 8.69 -6.18 -10.68
CA LEU A 174 9.61 -6.92 -11.55
C LEU A 174 8.97 -7.30 -12.89
N ALA A 175 7.69 -7.70 -12.91
CA ALA A 175 6.93 -7.97 -14.12
C ALA A 175 6.90 -6.78 -15.12
N VAL A 176 6.80 -5.54 -14.62
CA VAL A 176 6.78 -4.33 -15.45
C VAL A 176 8.19 -4.04 -15.99
N ILE A 177 9.19 -4.20 -15.13
CA ILE A 177 10.60 -4.03 -15.51
C ILE A 177 11.01 -5.09 -16.52
N GLU A 178 10.46 -6.31 -16.47
CA GLU A 178 10.76 -7.36 -17.44
C GLU A 178 10.33 -6.97 -18.86
N ALA A 179 9.15 -6.37 -18.98
CA ALA A 179 8.56 -5.96 -20.25
C ALA A 179 9.28 -4.74 -20.89
N ASP A 180 9.85 -3.86 -20.09
CA ASP A 180 10.45 -2.60 -20.55
C ASP A 180 11.99 -2.57 -20.40
N ARG A 181 12.70 -2.43 -21.52
CA ARG A 181 14.17 -2.41 -21.54
C ARG A 181 14.75 -1.12 -20.96
N ASP A 182 14.05 0.00 -21.03
CA ASP A 182 14.48 1.28 -20.46
C ASP A 182 14.36 1.27 -18.94
N LEU A 183 13.33 0.63 -18.38
CA LEU A 183 13.22 0.40 -16.93
C LEU A 183 14.35 -0.48 -16.40
N LYS A 184 14.74 -1.54 -17.13
CA LYS A 184 15.92 -2.36 -16.77
C LYS A 184 17.19 -1.54 -16.68
N LYS A 185 17.42 -0.66 -17.66
CA LYS A 185 18.59 0.23 -17.67
C LYS A 185 18.56 1.22 -16.50
N LYS A 186 17.40 1.82 -16.21
CA LYS A 186 17.22 2.73 -15.07
C LYS A 186 17.49 2.03 -13.74
N LEU A 187 16.94 0.82 -13.55
CA LEU A 187 17.19 0.00 -12.37
C LEU A 187 18.68 -0.30 -12.21
N TRP A 188 19.32 -0.78 -13.28
CA TRP A 188 20.75 -1.09 -13.27
C TRP A 188 21.61 0.14 -12.94
N GLN A 189 21.31 1.31 -13.51
CA GLN A 189 22.00 2.55 -13.19
C GLN A 189 21.80 2.98 -11.73
N ALA A 190 20.59 2.83 -11.20
CA ALA A 190 20.27 3.17 -9.80
C ALA A 190 21.01 2.25 -8.82
N LEU A 191 20.98 0.93 -9.08
CA LEU A 191 21.71 -0.06 -8.29
C LEU A 191 23.22 0.17 -8.38
N LYS A 192 23.75 0.40 -9.57
CA LYS A 192 25.18 0.70 -9.74
C LYS A 192 25.61 1.90 -8.90
N LYS A 193 24.86 3.00 -8.96
CA LYS A 193 25.13 4.19 -8.12
C LYS A 193 25.05 3.88 -6.63
N MET A 194 24.04 3.12 -6.21
CA MET A 194 23.88 2.71 -4.82
C MET A 194 25.09 1.93 -4.30
N PHE A 195 25.59 0.97 -5.08
CA PHE A 195 26.71 0.13 -4.69
C PHE A 195 28.07 0.82 -4.85
N GLU A 196 28.23 1.73 -5.81
CA GLU A 196 29.46 2.54 -5.96
C GLU A 196 29.64 3.58 -4.83
N MET A 197 28.54 4.02 -4.21
CA MET A 197 28.54 5.02 -3.13
C MET A 197 28.61 4.41 -1.73
N SER A 198 28.57 3.08 -1.61
CA SER A 198 28.66 2.34 -0.34
C SER A 198 30.07 1.88 -0.05
#